data_AF-V7CM30-F1
#
_entry.id   AF-V7CM30-F1
#
_cell.length_a   1.000
_cell.length_b   1.000
_cell.length_c   1.000
_cell.angle_alpha   90.00
_cell.angle_beta   90.00
_cell.angle_gamma   90.00
#
_symmetry.space_group_name_H-M   'P 1'
#
loop_
_entity.id
_entity.type
_entity.pdbx_description
1 polymer ?
#
loop_
_entity_poly.entity_id
_entity_poly.type
_entity_poly.pdbx_seq_one_letter_code
_entity_poly.pdbx_strand_id
1 'polypeptide(L)' 'MSEEELVECSRKTMPLSPINFLEQASTVYGDNISIIFNDNVRFSWRQTHQRCLKLASALLNLGLSHKDN' A
#
# COMPACT_ATOMS: atom_id res chain seq x y z
N MET A 1 -12.19 15.87 36.25
CA MET A 1 -10.80 16.35 36.09
C MET A 1 -9.93 15.13 36.29
N SER A 2 -9.32 14.55 35.27
CA SER A 2 -8.64 15.23 34.18
C SER A 2 -8.59 14.35 32.93
N GLU A 3 -8.70 15.00 31.76
CA GLU A 3 -8.55 14.39 30.44
C GLU A 3 -7.25 13.59 30.31
N GLU A 4 -7.36 12.36 29.81
CA GLU A 4 -6.23 11.64 29.24
C GLU A 4 -5.72 12.47 28.06
N GLU A 5 -4.60 13.18 28.27
CA GLU A 5 -3.82 13.82 27.22
C GLU A 5 -3.33 12.75 26.25
N LEU A 6 -4.17 12.43 25.27
CA LEU A 6 -3.73 11.82 24.04
C LEU A 6 -2.78 12.84 23.41
N VAL A 7 -1.48 12.53 23.49
CA VAL A 7 -0.45 13.23 22.74
C VAL A 7 -0.87 13.17 21.28
N GLU A 8 -1.52 14.23 20.82
CA GLU A 8 -1.80 14.50 19.42
C GLU A 8 -0.45 14.83 18.79
N CYS A 9 0.38 13.79 18.62
CA CYS A 9 1.55 13.86 17.78
C CYS A 9 0.99 14.25 16.43
N SER A 10 1.16 15.53 16.07
CA SER A 10 0.74 16.13 14.81
C SER A 10 1.03 15.12 13.72
N ARG A 11 0.01 14.32 13.37
CA ARG A 11 0.17 13.17 12.49
C ARG A 11 0.31 13.81 11.14
N LYS A 12 1.55 14.15 10.79
CA LYS A 12 1.94 14.65 9.49
C LYS A 12 1.48 13.59 8.50
N THR A 13 0.26 13.78 8.02
CA THR A 13 -0.35 12.94 7.01
C THR A 13 0.21 13.50 5.71
N MET A 14 1.53 13.36 5.54
CA MET A 14 2.14 13.65 4.25
C MET A 14 1.46 12.71 3.27
N PRO A 15 0.90 13.21 2.16
CA PRO A 15 0.27 12.35 1.18
C PRO A 15 1.37 11.44 0.64
N LEU A 16 1.38 10.19 1.13
CA LEU A 16 2.20 9.16 0.54
C LEU A 16 1.71 9.02 -0.90
N SER A 17 2.62 8.99 -1.86
CA SER A 17 2.26 8.49 -3.18
C SER A 17 1.61 7.12 -2.99
N PRO A 18 0.61 6.75 -3.81
CA PRO A 18 -0.02 5.42 -3.70
C PRO A 18 1.00 4.28 -3.70
N ILE A 19 2.14 4.48 -4.38
CA ILE A 19 3.29 3.57 -4.39
C ILE A 19 3.94 3.46 -3.01
N ASN A 20 4.31 4.59 -2.39
CA ASN A 20 4.96 4.61 -1.08
C ASN A 20 4.03 4.10 0.03
N PHE A 21 2.73 4.35 -0.09
CA PHE A 21 1.74 3.78 0.82
C PHE A 21 1.74 2.26 0.77
N LEU A 22 1.69 1.69 -0.45
CA LEU A 22 1.64 0.24 -0.64
C LEU A 22 2.91 -0.45 -0.14
N GLU A 23 4.07 0.16 -0.37
CA GLU A 23 5.35 -0.32 0.15
C GLU A 23 5.37 -0.36 1.69
N GLN A 24 4.99 0.74 2.34
CA GLN A 24 4.93 0.82 3.80
C GLN A 24 3.92 -0.16 4.40
N ALA A 25 2.72 -0.26 3.80
CA ALA A 25 1.70 -1.19 4.26
C ALA A 25 2.16 -2.65 4.12
N SER A 26 2.90 -3.00 3.06
CA SER A 26 3.48 -4.33 2.88
C SER A 26 4.55 -4.69 3.92
N THR A 27 5.21 -3.67 4.47
CA THR A 27 6.26 -3.82 5.48
C THR A 27 5.67 -3.95 6.88
N VAL A 28 4.75 -3.05 7.24
CA VAL A 28 4.17 -2.99 8.60
C VAL A 28 3.09 -4.06 8.80
N TYR A 29 2.29 -4.34 7.76
CA TYR A 29 1.10 -5.20 7.85
C TYR A 29 1.20 -6.41 6.91
N GLY A 30 2.41 -6.88 6.62
CA GLY A 30 2.68 -7.80 5.51
C GLY A 30 1.77 -9.04 5.42
N ASP A 31 1.42 -9.64 6.56
CA ASP A 31 0.59 -10.86 6.62
C ASP A 31 -0.90 -10.56 6.85
N ASN A 32 -1.26 -9.31 7.14
CA ASN A 32 -2.66 -8.89 7.25
C ASN A 32 -3.31 -8.86 5.87
N ILE A 33 -4.60 -9.20 5.83
CA ILE A 33 -5.39 -9.18 4.60
C ILE A 33 -5.59 -7.73 4.14
N SER A 34 -5.28 -7.48 2.87
CA SER A 34 -5.43 -6.19 2.19
C SER A 34 -6.57 -6.19 1.18
N ILE A 35 -6.83 -7.32 0.52
CA ILE A 35 -7.87 -7.48 -0.49
C ILE A 35 -8.69 -8.72 -0.13
N ILE A 36 -10.01 -8.56 -0.12
CA ILE A 36 -11.00 -9.64 -0.08
C ILE A 36 -11.89 -9.45 -1.30
N PHE A 37 -11.97 -10.45 -2.16
CA PHE A 37 -12.83 -10.43 -3.33
C PHE A 37 -13.50 -11.80 -3.49
N ASN A 38 -14.83 -11.82 -3.49
CA ASN A 38 -15.60 -13.07 -3.41
C ASN A 38 -15.14 -13.97 -2.23
N ASP A 39 -15.46 -15.25 -2.29
CA ASP A 39 -15.15 -16.19 -1.21
C ASP A 39 -13.69 -16.67 -1.23
N ASN A 40 -13.07 -16.73 -2.41
CA ASN A 40 -11.78 -17.43 -2.62
C ASN A 40 -10.57 -16.51 -2.83
N VAL A 41 -10.78 -15.22 -3.10
CA VAL A 41 -9.66 -14.31 -3.36
C VAL A 41 -9.37 -13.50 -2.12
N ARG A 42 -8.25 -13.82 -1.48
CA ARG A 42 -7.72 -13.07 -0.34
C ARG A 42 -6.23 -12.84 -0.57
N PHE A 43 -5.80 -11.58 -0.45
CA PHE A 43 -4.39 -11.24 -0.57
C PHE A 43 -3.90 -10.47 0.65
N SER A 44 -2.75 -10.88 1.17
CA SER A 44 -2.05 -10.11 2.20
C SER A 44 -1.43 -8.84 1.61
N TRP A 45 -1.09 -7.85 2.45
CA TRP A 45 -0.41 -6.64 1.99
C TRP A 45 0.89 -6.93 1.24
N ARG A 46 1.65 -7.94 1.70
CA ARG A 46 2.87 -8.41 1.01
C ARG A 46 2.57 -8.94 -0.39
N GLN A 47 1.53 -9.77 -0.52
CA GLN A 47 1.12 -10.33 -1.81
C GLN A 47 0.63 -9.24 -2.78
N THR A 48 -0.16 -8.30 -2.29
CA THR A 48 -0.66 -7.18 -3.11
C THR A 48 0.50 -6.33 -3.65
N HIS A 49 1.44 -5.94 -2.79
CA HIS A 49 2.61 -5.17 -3.21
C HIS A 49 3.46 -5.91 -4.26
N GLN A 50 3.77 -7.19 -4.03
CA GLN A 50 4.53 -8.00 -4.99
C GLN A 50 3.84 -8.14 -6.36
N ARG A 51 2.51 -8.28 -6.38
CA ARG A 51 1.74 -8.37 -7.63
C ARG A 51 1.77 -7.04 -8.40
N CYS A 52 1.63 -5.91 -7.71
CA CYS A 52 1.74 -4.59 -8.32
C CYS A 52 3.14 -4.37 -8.93
N LEU A 53 4.21 -4.77 -8.25
CA LEU A 53 5.58 -4.67 -8.79
C LEU A 53 5.79 -5.55 -10.03
N LYS A 54 5.28 -6.79 -10.02
CA LYS A 54 5.33 -7.68 -11.19
C LYS A 54 4.60 -7.07 -12.39
N LEU A 55 3.42 -6.51 -12.15
CA LEU A 55 2.66 -5.82 -13.20
C LEU A 55 3.43 -4.61 -13.73
N ALA A 56 3.93 -3.74 -12.85
CA ALA A 56 4.72 -2.58 -13.24
C ALA A 56 5.95 -2.96 -14.07
N SER A 57 6.68 -4.00 -13.66
CA SER A 57 7.82 -4.53 -14.42
C SER A 57 7.40 -5.05 -15.80
N ALA A 58 6.28 -5.75 -15.91
CA ALA A 58 5.76 -6.21 -17.19
C ALA A 58 5.36 -5.05 -18.12
N LEU A 59 4.74 -3.99 -17.57
CA LEU A 59 4.38 -2.78 -18.33
C LEU A 59 5.62 -2.04 -18.82
N LEU A 60 6.65 -1.91 -17.99
CA LEU A 60 7.94 -1.33 -18.38
C LEU A 60 8.61 -2.14 -19.50
N ASN A 61 8.56 -3.48 -19.41
CA ASN A 61 9.07 -4.36 -20.47
C ASN A 61 8.29 -4.24 -21.79
N LEU A 62 7.02 -3.83 -21.74
CA LEU A 62 6.21 -3.53 -22.91
C LEU A 62 6.52 -2.16 -23.52
N GLY A 63 7.41 -1.36 -22.90
CA GLY A 63 7.81 -0.05 -23.38
C GLY A 63 6.91 1.10 -22.89
N LEU A 64 5.99 0.83 -21.96
CA LEU A 64 5.19 1.86 -21.32
C LEU A 64 6.05 2.62 -20.32
N SER A 65 6.13 3.93 -20.46
CA SER A 65 6.92 4.81 -19.60
C SER A 65 6.00 5.68 -18.74
N HIS A 66 6.56 6.34 -17.73
CA HIS A 66 5.85 7.20 -16.76
C HIS A 66 5.22 8.48 -17.38
N LYS A 67 4.87 8.47 -18.67
CA LYS A 67 4.33 9.63 -19.39
C LYS A 67 3.09 9.31 -20.23
N ASP A 68 2.39 8.22 -19.92
CA ASP A 68 1.10 7.93 -20.54
C ASP A 68 0.01 8.58 -19.69
N ASN A 69 -0.22 9.89 -19.90
CA ASN A 69 -1.42 10.69 -19.58
C ASN A 69 -1.24 12.13 -20.10
#